data_AF-A0A7C1E723-F1
#
_entry.id   AF-A0A7C1E723-F1
#
_cell.length_a   1.000
_cell.length_b   1.000
_cell.length_c   1.000
_cell.angle_alpha   90.00
_cell.angle_beta   90.00
_cell.angle_gamma   90.00
#
_symmetry.space_group_name_H-M   'P 1'
#
loop_
_entity.id
_entity.type
_entity.pdbx_description
1 polymer ?
#
loop_
_entity_poly.entity_id
_entity_poly.type
_entity_poly.pdbx_seq_one_letter_code
_entity_poly.pdbx_strand_id
1 'polypeptide(L)'
;MNLRERSVPGTEAAQAFAVGALLITGIVLTATFIYISTNAPIETKASEYQHADEVAADFSTLCTSITALGASASTGASLSVPIRMGPAKESLIARIHGSSGTISFSPTSEQVTLSVTESGTGSSAVWTDEEFTNTTGFKVVRMAGTIVLDGPPHLRGYMESNLTATTGQIGYDTGSASTVYENLEWNTSLPRDTRIVLRVRTDMFPTMTHAKNWSDCPAIESGDGPNTQDLSEIASVSPGHQYVQYRAELSTWDPDLTPTLFTVSIAYSSPADGVVLARSSGAISFTSTYFYLPDHLLIYGNGAVIKSQREGNFTLGNFSISAAKTEGTTEIRVSLYDLTGPPVPPDRVSRGPSTTIIKIYREDYELIADPFRYPSLTLNITTNYTQAWQSGLKNALTSSGLVPGSDYELTKTDGSVRVVFRGHDHIKLHLDKTTVQVRITP
;
A
#
# COMPACT_ATOMS: atom_id res chain seq x y z
N MET A 1 17.85 -68.09 85.08
CA MET A 1 17.19 -68.10 83.76
C MET A 1 16.48 -66.77 83.62
N ASN A 2 16.87 -66.01 82.59
CA ASN A 2 16.52 -64.61 82.34
C ASN A 2 15.03 -64.40 82.11
N LEU A 3 14.51 -63.24 82.52
CA LEU A 3 13.78 -62.30 81.64
C LEU A 3 13.66 -60.96 82.37
N ARG A 4 14.54 -60.03 81.98
CA ARG A 4 14.58 -58.65 82.44
C ARG A 4 13.76 -57.85 81.43
N GLU A 5 12.55 -57.44 81.80
CA GLU A 5 11.76 -56.49 81.02
C GLU A 5 12.52 -55.16 80.94
N ARG A 6 13.10 -54.88 79.77
CA ARG A 6 13.53 -53.54 79.40
C ARG A 6 12.32 -52.85 78.77
N SER A 7 11.64 -52.01 79.54
CA SER A 7 10.74 -51.00 78.99
C SER A 7 11.55 -50.10 78.06
N VAL A 8 11.22 -50.08 76.78
CA VAL A 8 11.78 -49.15 75.79
C VAL A 8 11.14 -47.78 76.03
N PRO A 9 11.87 -46.75 76.52
CA PRO A 9 11.33 -45.41 76.61
C PRO A 9 11.56 -44.75 75.24
N GLY A 10 10.56 -44.79 74.36
CA GLY A 10 10.71 -44.16 73.04
C GLY A 10 9.55 -44.26 72.04
N THR A 11 8.42 -44.89 72.39
CA THR A 11 7.37 -45.20 71.39
C THR A 11 6.25 -44.17 71.32
N GLU A 12 5.74 -43.67 72.44
CA GLU A 12 4.58 -42.73 72.44
C GLU A 12 4.96 -41.32 71.98
N ALA A 13 6.09 -40.79 72.43
CA ALA A 13 6.57 -39.46 72.01
C ALA A 13 6.95 -39.43 70.52
N ALA A 14 7.55 -40.51 70.01
CA ALA A 14 7.88 -40.65 68.59
C ALA A 14 6.62 -40.79 67.72
N GLN A 15 5.61 -41.52 68.19
CA GLN A 15 4.32 -41.64 67.51
C GLN A 15 3.54 -40.31 67.51
N ALA A 16 3.51 -39.59 68.63
CA ALA A 16 2.88 -38.28 68.72
C ALA A 16 3.57 -37.25 67.80
N PHE A 17 4.90 -37.27 67.73
CA PHE A 17 5.65 -36.43 66.79
C PHE A 17 5.36 -36.79 65.32
N ALA A 18 5.31 -38.09 64.99
CA ALA A 18 4.99 -38.55 63.63
C ALA A 18 3.57 -38.16 63.19
N VAL A 19 2.58 -38.31 64.08
CA VAL A 19 1.19 -37.89 63.82
C VAL A 19 1.09 -36.38 63.69
N GLY A 20 1.76 -35.61 64.56
CA GLY A 20 1.80 -34.15 64.49
C GLY A 20 2.45 -33.64 63.19
N ALA A 21 3.56 -34.25 62.78
CA ALA A 21 4.24 -33.92 61.52
C ALA A 21 3.38 -34.23 60.29
N LEU A 22 2.66 -35.36 60.29
CA LEU A 22 1.73 -35.72 59.21
C LEU A 22 0.55 -34.75 59.13
N LEU A 23 -0.02 -34.33 60.27
CA LEU A 23 -1.10 -33.36 60.33
C LEU A 23 -0.67 -31.99 59.80
N ILE A 24 0.50 -31.51 60.22
CA ILE A 24 1.06 -30.23 59.74
C ILE A 24 1.34 -30.30 58.25
N THR A 25 1.95 -31.39 57.77
CA THR A 25 2.22 -31.57 56.34
C THR A 25 0.93 -31.61 55.53
N GLY A 26 -0.09 -32.31 56.03
CA GLY A 26 -1.41 -32.36 55.42
C GLY A 26 -2.06 -30.98 55.31
N ILE A 27 -2.05 -30.19 56.39
CA ILE A 27 -2.58 -28.83 56.41
C ILE A 27 -1.83 -27.93 55.43
N VAL A 28 -0.50 -27.97 55.42
CA VAL A 28 0.33 -27.17 54.51
C VAL A 28 0.05 -27.52 53.05
N LEU A 29 -0.06 -28.82 52.72
CA LEU A 29 -0.40 -29.26 51.37
C LEU A 29 -1.80 -28.79 50.96
N THR A 30 -2.82 -28.99 51.80
CA THR A 30 -4.18 -28.56 51.50
C THR A 30 -4.27 -27.04 51.34
N ALA A 31 -3.65 -26.27 52.24
CA ALA A 31 -3.59 -24.81 52.13
C ALA A 31 -2.89 -24.36 50.85
N THR A 32 -1.81 -25.05 50.45
CA THR A 32 -1.10 -24.77 49.20
C THR A 32 -1.97 -25.06 47.98
N PHE A 33 -2.69 -26.19 47.95
CA PHE A 33 -3.61 -26.52 46.86
C PHE A 33 -4.77 -25.53 46.75
N ILE A 34 -5.37 -25.13 47.88
CA ILE A 34 -6.43 -24.10 47.89
C ILE A 34 -5.87 -22.77 47.39
N TYR A 35 -4.68 -22.39 47.85
CA TYR A 35 -4.03 -21.15 47.41
C TYR A 35 -3.73 -21.14 45.91
N ILE A 36 -3.13 -22.22 45.37
CA ILE A 36 -2.82 -22.34 43.93
C ILE A 36 -4.10 -22.34 43.09
N SER A 37 -5.10 -23.16 43.46
CA SER A 37 -6.35 -23.27 42.71
C SER A 37 -7.16 -21.97 42.69
N THR A 38 -7.04 -21.13 43.72
CA THR A 38 -7.74 -19.84 43.79
C THR A 38 -6.98 -18.73 43.06
N ASN A 39 -5.66 -18.64 43.25
CA ASN A 39 -4.88 -17.51 42.73
C ASN A 39 -4.36 -17.72 41.31
N ALA A 40 -4.04 -18.95 40.90
CA ALA A 40 -3.50 -19.20 39.57
C ALA A 40 -4.45 -18.76 38.43
N PRO A 41 -5.77 -18.99 38.47
CA PRO A 41 -6.69 -18.48 37.45
C PRO A 41 -6.74 -16.95 37.38
N ILE A 42 -6.73 -16.28 38.53
CA ILE A 42 -6.79 -14.82 38.62
C ILE A 42 -5.53 -14.19 38.02
N GLU A 43 -4.35 -14.68 38.43
CA GLU A 43 -3.08 -14.21 37.89
C GLU A 43 -2.94 -14.50 36.39
N THR A 44 -3.36 -15.69 35.94
CA THR A 44 -3.28 -16.07 34.52
C THR A 44 -4.17 -15.17 33.68
N LYS A 45 -5.42 -14.93 34.12
CA LYS A 45 -6.33 -14.02 33.41
C LYS A 45 -5.81 -12.59 33.33
N ALA A 46 -5.21 -12.07 34.41
CA ALA A 46 -4.60 -10.74 34.40
C ALA A 46 -3.41 -10.66 33.43
N SER A 47 -2.59 -11.71 33.39
CA SER A 47 -1.44 -11.83 32.49
C SER A 47 -1.84 -11.95 31.02
N GLU A 48 -2.87 -12.76 30.71
CA GLU A 48 -3.44 -12.87 29.36
C GLU A 48 -4.04 -11.54 28.88
N TYR A 49 -4.71 -10.80 29.77
CA TYR A 49 -5.27 -9.48 29.44
C TYR A 49 -4.17 -8.48 29.10
N GLN A 50 -3.13 -8.41 29.94
CA GLN A 50 -1.96 -7.57 29.69
C GLN A 50 -1.28 -7.95 28.37
N HIS A 51 -1.08 -9.24 28.11
CA HIS A 51 -0.48 -9.72 26.86
C HIS A 51 -1.31 -9.33 25.63
N ALA A 52 -2.63 -9.47 25.70
CA ALA A 52 -3.53 -9.11 24.60
C ALA A 52 -3.45 -7.62 24.22
N ASP A 53 -3.32 -6.74 25.21
CA ASP A 53 -3.15 -5.30 24.99
C ASP A 53 -1.75 -4.97 24.46
N GLU A 54 -0.70 -5.61 24.99
CA GLU A 54 0.67 -5.45 24.54
C GLU A 54 0.85 -5.86 23.07
N VAL A 55 0.27 -6.99 22.64
CA VAL A 55 0.37 -7.43 21.24
C VAL A 55 -0.40 -6.50 20.30
N ALA A 56 -1.55 -5.98 20.72
CA ALA A 56 -2.28 -4.98 19.93
C ALA A 56 -1.44 -3.69 19.75
N ALA A 57 -0.74 -3.25 20.79
CA ALA A 57 0.20 -2.13 20.70
C ALA A 57 1.41 -2.44 19.80
N ASP A 58 1.94 -3.66 19.87
CA ASP A 58 3.03 -4.12 19.00
C ASP A 58 2.60 -4.10 17.52
N PHE A 59 1.35 -4.50 17.19
CA PHE A 59 0.80 -4.41 15.83
C PHE A 59 0.55 -2.96 15.37
N SER A 60 0.16 -2.06 16.28
CA SER A 60 0.09 -0.63 15.96
C SER A 60 1.49 -0.07 15.66
N THR A 61 2.51 -0.50 16.40
CA THR A 61 3.91 -0.17 16.15
C THR A 61 4.40 -0.75 14.82
N LEU A 62 3.98 -1.96 14.47
CA LEU A 62 4.27 -2.57 13.17
C LEU A 62 3.69 -1.74 12.02
N CYS A 63 2.42 -1.38 12.12
CA CYS A 63 1.73 -0.55 11.12
C CYS A 63 2.45 0.79 10.92
N THR A 64 2.75 1.50 12.02
CA THR A 64 3.45 2.79 11.95
C THR A 64 4.88 2.65 11.42
N SER A 65 5.59 1.55 11.73
CA SER A 65 6.92 1.27 11.19
C SER A 65 6.91 1.03 9.68
N ILE A 66 5.91 0.30 9.17
CA ILE A 66 5.73 0.09 7.73
C ILE A 66 5.40 1.41 7.03
N THR A 67 4.51 2.22 7.62
CA THR A 67 4.20 3.56 7.10
C THR A 67 5.43 4.47 7.09
N ALA A 68 6.23 4.46 8.16
CA ALA A 68 7.46 5.25 8.24
C ALA A 68 8.51 4.80 7.20
N LEU A 69 8.58 3.50 6.88
CA LEU A 69 9.43 3.03 5.77
C LEU A 69 8.95 3.55 4.42
N GLY A 70 7.64 3.62 4.18
CA GLY A 70 7.08 4.24 2.98
C GLY A 70 7.48 5.71 2.84
N ALA A 71 7.48 6.46 3.95
CA ALA A 71 7.89 7.86 3.98
C ALA A 71 9.41 8.09 3.94
N SER A 72 10.24 7.05 4.09
CA SER A 72 11.70 7.18 4.02
C SER A 72 12.16 7.68 2.63
N ALA A 73 13.30 8.36 2.55
CA ALA A 73 13.89 8.72 1.25
C ALA A 73 14.85 7.64 0.70
N SER A 74 15.30 6.72 1.55
CA SER A 74 16.33 5.74 1.21
C SER A 74 15.77 4.34 0.92
N THR A 75 16.01 3.86 -0.30
CA THR A 75 15.88 2.44 -0.65
C THR A 75 16.84 1.61 0.21
N GLY A 76 16.39 0.45 0.69
CA GLY A 76 17.16 -0.40 1.61
C GLY A 76 17.06 0.01 3.09
N ALA A 77 16.28 1.03 3.44
CA ALA A 77 15.93 1.30 4.83
C ALA A 77 15.29 0.06 5.48
N SER A 78 15.65 -0.21 6.73
CA SER A 78 15.15 -1.38 7.45
C SER A 78 14.76 -1.03 8.88
N LEU A 79 13.71 -1.68 9.37
CA LEU A 79 13.26 -1.58 10.76
C LEU A 79 13.03 -2.99 11.31
N SER A 80 13.10 -3.10 12.64
CA SER A 80 12.81 -4.34 13.36
C SER A 80 11.73 -4.06 14.40
N VAL A 81 10.64 -4.81 14.31
CA VAL A 81 9.50 -4.68 15.21
C VAL A 81 9.40 -5.95 16.05
N PRO A 82 9.64 -5.88 17.36
CA PRO A 82 9.41 -7.00 18.26
C PRO A 82 7.91 -7.19 18.49
N ILE A 83 7.43 -8.43 18.38
CA ILE A 83 6.06 -8.84 18.72
C ILE A 83 6.15 -9.81 19.90
N ARG A 84 5.46 -9.50 21.00
CA ARG A 84 5.43 -10.40 22.16
C ARG A 84 4.63 -11.66 21.86
N MET A 85 5.26 -12.82 21.99
CA MET A 85 4.61 -14.10 21.74
C MET A 85 3.93 -14.68 22.98
N GLY A 86 4.30 -14.20 24.16
CA GLY A 86 3.68 -14.57 25.43
C GLY A 86 3.82 -13.45 26.46
N PRO A 87 3.20 -13.61 27.64
CA PRO A 87 3.23 -12.60 28.69
C PRO A 87 4.65 -12.40 29.24
N ALA A 88 4.98 -11.16 29.59
CA ALA A 88 6.28 -10.80 30.15
C ALA A 88 6.56 -11.40 31.54
N LYS A 89 5.52 -11.78 32.28
CA LYS A 89 5.62 -12.42 33.60
C LYS A 89 4.95 -13.79 33.55
N GLU A 90 5.75 -14.83 33.75
CA GLU A 90 5.23 -16.17 34.06
C GLU A 90 4.59 -16.13 35.46
N SER A 91 3.39 -16.71 35.61
CA SER A 91 2.85 -16.91 36.97
C SER A 91 3.78 -17.86 37.72
N LEU A 92 4.44 -17.33 38.75
CA LEU A 92 5.34 -18.06 39.65
C LEU A 92 4.61 -19.21 40.37
N ILE A 93 3.29 -19.08 40.53
CA ILE A 93 2.42 -20.03 41.23
C ILE A 93 2.04 -21.19 40.31
N ALA A 94 1.80 -20.90 39.03
CA ALA A 94 1.25 -21.90 38.12
C ALA A 94 2.35 -22.69 37.39
N ARG A 95 3.49 -22.07 36.99
CA ARG A 95 4.41 -22.61 35.96
C ARG A 95 3.69 -23.17 34.72
N ILE A 96 2.41 -22.84 34.55
CA ILE A 96 1.64 -23.18 33.37
C ILE A 96 2.19 -22.24 32.31
N HIS A 97 2.78 -22.80 31.25
CA HIS A 97 3.15 -22.05 30.05
C HIS A 97 1.86 -21.47 29.46
N GLY A 98 1.51 -20.27 29.94
CA GLY A 98 0.12 -19.89 30.18
C GLY A 98 -0.56 -19.14 29.06
N SER A 99 0.15 -18.71 28.03
CA SER A 99 -0.44 -18.09 26.86
C SER A 99 0.64 -17.93 25.81
N SER A 100 0.33 -18.37 24.60
CA SER A 100 1.24 -18.25 23.47
C SER A 100 0.49 -17.82 22.24
N GLY A 101 1.12 -16.98 21.44
CA GLY A 101 0.67 -16.69 20.10
C GLY A 101 1.39 -17.52 19.05
N THR A 102 0.82 -17.52 17.85
CA THR A 102 1.53 -17.88 16.62
C THR A 102 1.53 -16.69 15.69
N ILE A 103 2.64 -16.47 14.98
CA ILE A 103 2.71 -15.46 13.94
C ILE A 103 2.83 -16.13 12.59
N SER A 104 2.18 -15.56 11.58
CA SER A 104 2.28 -16.00 10.20
C SER A 104 2.37 -14.81 9.26
N PHE A 105 2.96 -15.06 8.10
CA PHE A 105 3.06 -14.12 7.00
C PHE A 105 2.59 -14.78 5.71
N SER A 106 1.67 -14.10 5.02
CA SER A 106 1.13 -14.54 3.74
C SER A 106 1.25 -13.40 2.74
N PRO A 107 2.14 -13.48 1.73
CA PRO A 107 2.35 -12.39 0.77
C PRO A 107 1.17 -12.20 -0.20
N THR A 108 0.25 -13.17 -0.30
CA THR A 108 -0.86 -13.13 -1.28
C THR A 108 -2.22 -12.78 -0.67
N SER A 109 -2.28 -12.57 0.66
CA SER A 109 -3.53 -12.25 1.37
C SER A 109 -3.81 -10.74 1.41
N GLU A 110 -5.02 -10.35 1.81
CA GLU A 110 -5.43 -8.94 1.99
C GLU A 110 -5.10 -8.06 0.77
N GLN A 111 -5.56 -8.45 -0.41
CA GLN A 111 -5.21 -7.76 -1.66
C GLN A 111 -5.99 -6.45 -1.80
N VAL A 112 -5.32 -5.40 -2.23
CA VAL A 112 -5.94 -4.11 -2.56
C VAL A 112 -5.64 -3.78 -4.01
N THR A 113 -6.67 -3.39 -4.76
CA THR A 113 -6.57 -2.95 -6.15
C THR A 113 -7.26 -1.59 -6.29
N LEU A 114 -6.55 -0.62 -6.83
CA LEU A 114 -7.12 0.67 -7.22
C LEU A 114 -7.18 0.73 -8.75
N SER A 115 -8.36 1.04 -9.28
CA SER A 115 -8.61 1.09 -10.72
C SER A 115 -9.45 2.31 -11.08
N VAL A 116 -9.38 2.71 -12.35
CA VAL A 116 -10.38 3.61 -12.94
C VAL A 116 -11.70 2.83 -13.04
N THR A 117 -12.83 3.50 -12.78
CA THR A 117 -14.13 2.82 -12.74
C THR A 117 -14.66 2.46 -14.13
N GLU A 118 -14.25 3.18 -15.17
CA GLU A 118 -14.74 2.96 -16.53
C GLU A 118 -14.14 1.71 -17.17
N SER A 119 -14.99 0.94 -17.87
CA SER A 119 -14.55 -0.16 -18.73
C SER A 119 -13.91 0.39 -20.00
N GLY A 120 -12.87 -0.26 -20.50
CA GLY A 120 -12.31 0.10 -21.80
C GLY A 120 -13.08 -0.50 -22.98
N THR A 121 -12.65 -0.14 -24.17
CA THR A 121 -13.27 -0.54 -25.45
C THR A 121 -12.70 -1.84 -26.01
N GLY A 122 -11.62 -2.38 -25.43
CA GLY A 122 -10.90 -3.53 -25.95
C GLY A 122 -10.13 -3.25 -27.23
N SER A 123 -9.84 -1.99 -27.53
CA SER A 123 -9.19 -1.56 -28.79
C SER A 123 -7.76 -1.07 -28.56
N SER A 124 -6.93 -1.19 -29.58
CA SER A 124 -5.62 -0.54 -29.67
C SER A 124 -5.54 0.30 -30.93
N ALA A 125 -4.80 1.41 -30.86
CA ALA A 125 -4.60 2.31 -31.99
C ALA A 125 -3.26 3.04 -31.86
N VAL A 126 -2.87 3.71 -32.94
CA VAL A 126 -1.69 4.58 -32.98
C VAL A 126 -2.15 5.93 -33.46
N TRP A 127 -1.84 6.97 -32.69
CA TRP A 127 -1.95 8.34 -33.16
C TRP A 127 -0.64 8.73 -33.80
N THR A 128 -0.69 9.02 -35.10
CA THR A 128 0.47 9.47 -35.88
C THR A 128 0.25 10.91 -36.35
N ASP A 129 1.17 11.80 -36.01
CA ASP A 129 1.22 13.19 -36.46
C ASP A 129 2.39 13.37 -37.42
N GLU A 130 2.09 13.25 -38.72
CA GLU A 130 3.05 13.35 -39.83
C GLU A 130 3.00 14.71 -40.52
N GLU A 131 1.83 15.36 -40.58
CA GLU A 131 1.68 16.64 -41.28
C GLU A 131 1.78 17.85 -40.35
N PHE A 132 1.71 17.62 -39.03
CA PHE A 132 1.76 18.64 -37.99
C PHE A 132 0.74 19.76 -38.21
N THR A 133 -0.34 19.51 -38.94
CA THR A 133 -1.34 20.52 -39.37
C THR A 133 -2.04 21.14 -38.17
N ASN A 134 -2.25 20.33 -37.14
CA ASN A 134 -2.87 20.70 -35.88
C ASN A 134 -1.80 20.92 -34.81
N THR A 135 -0.84 21.81 -35.05
CA THR A 135 0.18 22.18 -34.06
C THR A 135 0.27 23.70 -33.91
N THR A 136 0.63 24.17 -32.73
CA THR A 136 0.96 25.57 -32.48
C THR A 136 2.42 25.68 -32.10
N GLY A 137 3.15 26.63 -32.67
CA GLY A 137 4.58 26.74 -32.45
C GLY A 137 5.10 28.16 -32.39
N PHE A 138 6.25 28.31 -31.74
CA PHE A 138 7.01 29.54 -31.62
C PHE A 138 8.39 29.32 -32.26
N LYS A 139 8.73 30.16 -33.25
CA LYS A 139 10.00 30.10 -34.00
C LYS A 139 10.31 28.74 -34.64
N VAL A 140 9.28 28.10 -35.19
CA VAL A 140 9.37 26.84 -35.95
C VAL A 140 8.61 26.98 -37.26
N VAL A 141 9.15 26.42 -38.35
CA VAL A 141 8.51 26.36 -39.67
C VAL A 141 8.06 24.93 -39.95
N ARG A 142 6.86 24.81 -40.53
CA ARG A 142 6.30 23.57 -41.07
C ARG A 142 6.61 23.46 -42.56
N MET A 143 7.23 22.36 -42.99
CA MET A 143 7.52 22.09 -44.39
C MET A 143 7.19 20.63 -44.74
N ALA A 144 6.09 20.41 -45.48
CA ALA A 144 5.74 19.11 -46.09
C ALA A 144 5.94 17.89 -45.17
N GLY A 145 5.37 17.93 -43.96
CA GLY A 145 5.47 16.87 -42.97
C GLY A 145 6.79 16.84 -42.18
N THR A 146 7.47 17.98 -42.09
CA THR A 146 8.65 18.16 -41.24
C THR A 146 8.59 19.48 -40.48
N ILE A 147 9.28 19.52 -39.35
CA ILE A 147 9.40 20.70 -38.48
C ILE A 147 10.86 21.08 -38.35
N VAL A 148 11.14 22.37 -38.57
CA VAL A 148 12.48 22.98 -38.50
C VAL A 148 12.42 24.30 -37.73
N LEU A 149 13.55 24.81 -37.23
CA LEU A 149 13.62 26.12 -36.56
C LEU A 149 13.57 27.28 -37.58
N ASP A 150 12.92 28.38 -37.19
CA ASP A 150 12.82 29.60 -38.00
C ASP A 150 13.74 30.72 -37.47
N GLY A 151 14.79 31.08 -38.23
CA GLY A 151 15.58 32.31 -38.04
C GLY A 151 17.11 32.15 -37.81
N PRO A 152 17.84 33.26 -37.58
CA PRO A 152 19.32 33.34 -37.43
C PRO A 152 19.82 32.91 -36.01
N PRO A 153 21.14 32.72 -35.71
CA PRO A 153 21.68 31.76 -34.73
C PRO A 153 21.25 31.88 -33.26
N HIS A 154 21.40 30.76 -32.52
CA HIS A 154 21.06 30.55 -31.09
C HIS A 154 19.57 30.55 -30.78
N LEU A 155 18.80 29.84 -31.59
CA LEU A 155 17.35 29.79 -31.44
C LEU A 155 16.90 28.58 -30.64
N ARG A 156 15.91 28.84 -29.80
CA ARG A 156 15.04 27.85 -29.22
C ARG A 156 13.64 28.13 -29.73
N GLY A 157 12.99 27.08 -30.21
CA GLY A 157 11.61 27.09 -30.64
C GLY A 157 10.90 25.89 -30.05
N TYR A 158 9.58 25.93 -30.06
CA TYR A 158 8.80 24.77 -29.66
C TYR A 158 7.54 24.66 -30.52
N MET A 159 7.01 23.45 -30.58
CA MET A 159 5.69 23.14 -31.12
C MET A 159 4.93 22.28 -30.11
N GLU A 160 3.62 22.43 -30.09
CA GLU A 160 2.70 21.63 -29.28
C GLU A 160 1.65 21.04 -30.21
N SER A 161 1.34 19.75 -30.03
CA SER A 161 0.18 19.13 -30.66
C SER A 161 -1.09 19.83 -30.18
N ASN A 162 -1.82 20.45 -31.09
CA ASN A 162 -2.99 21.30 -30.84
C ASN A 162 -4.14 20.93 -31.78
N LEU A 163 -4.98 19.99 -31.33
CA LEU A 163 -6.13 19.52 -32.09
C LEU A 163 -7.35 20.43 -31.88
N THR A 164 -7.36 21.53 -32.63
CA THR A 164 -8.45 22.51 -32.83
C THR A 164 -8.98 23.22 -31.58
N ALA A 165 -8.29 24.31 -31.20
CA ALA A 165 -8.75 25.29 -30.21
C ALA A 165 -10.18 25.85 -30.42
N THR A 166 -10.77 25.72 -31.63
CA THR A 166 -12.12 26.19 -31.97
C THR A 166 -13.24 25.45 -31.23
N THR A 167 -13.02 24.21 -30.79
CA THR A 167 -14.00 23.42 -30.01
C THR A 167 -13.67 23.34 -28.52
N GLY A 168 -12.56 23.95 -28.08
CA GLY A 168 -12.04 23.80 -26.72
C GLY A 168 -11.33 22.46 -26.47
N GLN A 169 -11.26 21.58 -27.46
CA GLN A 169 -10.40 20.41 -27.43
C GLN A 169 -9.01 20.81 -27.90
N ILE A 170 -7.98 20.42 -27.15
CA ILE A 170 -6.58 20.71 -27.48
C ILE A 170 -5.78 19.40 -27.43
N GLY A 171 -6.18 18.44 -26.59
CA GLY A 171 -5.61 17.10 -26.56
C GLY A 171 -6.16 16.18 -27.65
N TYR A 172 -5.35 15.21 -28.06
CA TYR A 172 -5.79 14.11 -28.91
C TYR A 172 -6.72 13.19 -28.12
N ASP A 173 -7.92 12.97 -28.64
CA ASP A 173 -8.93 12.11 -28.04
C ASP A 173 -8.72 10.66 -28.46
N THR A 174 -8.46 9.79 -27.48
CA THR A 174 -8.30 8.34 -27.71
C THR A 174 -9.63 7.60 -27.79
N GLY A 175 -10.75 8.28 -27.50
CA GLY A 175 -12.10 7.76 -27.49
C GLY A 175 -12.47 6.99 -26.22
N SER A 176 -11.60 6.93 -25.20
CA SER A 176 -11.84 6.15 -23.98
C SER A 176 -11.17 6.74 -22.74
N ALA A 177 -11.91 6.83 -21.63
CA ALA A 177 -11.39 7.17 -20.29
C ALA A 177 -10.68 6.00 -19.58
N SER A 178 -10.33 4.96 -20.34
CA SER A 178 -9.60 3.78 -19.88
C SER A 178 -8.39 3.53 -20.76
N THR A 179 -7.79 4.59 -21.30
CA THR A 179 -6.62 4.49 -22.16
C THR A 179 -5.34 4.26 -21.37
N VAL A 180 -4.50 3.34 -21.84
CA VAL A 180 -3.12 3.13 -21.44
C VAL A 180 -2.24 3.53 -22.61
N TYR A 181 -1.26 4.40 -22.34
CA TYR A 181 -0.29 4.83 -23.33
C TYR A 181 0.92 3.91 -23.31
N GLU A 182 1.36 3.50 -24.49
CA GLU A 182 2.45 2.54 -24.69
C GLU A 182 3.69 3.31 -25.17
N ASN A 183 4.20 3.02 -26.37
CA ASN A 183 5.41 3.67 -26.88
C ASN A 183 5.10 4.98 -27.59
N LEU A 184 5.93 5.98 -27.30
CA LEU A 184 6.17 7.15 -28.14
C LEU A 184 7.30 6.81 -29.12
N GLU A 185 7.05 6.96 -30.42
CA GLU A 185 8.05 6.77 -31.47
C GLU A 185 8.16 8.04 -32.31
N TRP A 186 9.39 8.44 -32.64
CA TRP A 186 9.61 9.61 -33.48
C TRP A 186 10.92 9.48 -34.25
N ASN A 187 11.03 10.24 -35.33
CA ASN A 187 12.23 10.24 -36.17
C ASN A 187 12.78 11.66 -36.29
N THR A 188 14.09 11.80 -36.18
CA THR A 188 14.78 13.09 -36.23
C THR A 188 16.01 13.09 -37.13
N SER A 189 16.39 14.28 -37.59
CA SER A 189 17.74 14.54 -38.11
C SER A 189 18.38 15.60 -37.22
N LEU A 190 19.47 15.23 -36.54
CA LEU A 190 20.17 16.08 -35.59
C LEU A 190 21.61 16.32 -36.08
N PRO A 191 21.83 17.33 -36.94
CA PRO A 191 23.17 17.80 -37.23
C PRO A 191 23.92 18.18 -35.94
N ARG A 192 25.26 18.23 -36.02
CA ARG A 192 26.10 18.65 -34.89
C ARG A 192 25.60 19.98 -34.30
N ASP A 193 25.68 20.14 -32.99
CA ASP A 193 25.28 21.36 -32.29
C ASP A 193 23.78 21.71 -32.50
N THR A 194 22.95 20.69 -32.69
CA THR A 194 21.48 20.79 -32.64
C THR A 194 20.90 19.81 -31.62
N ARG A 195 19.66 20.06 -31.18
CA ARG A 195 18.97 19.19 -30.21
C ARG A 195 17.45 19.29 -30.35
N ILE A 196 16.78 18.15 -30.20
CA ILE A 196 15.33 18.03 -30.03
C ILE A 196 15.05 17.36 -28.68
N VAL A 197 14.12 17.94 -27.93
CA VAL A 197 13.58 17.36 -26.70
C VAL A 197 12.08 17.21 -26.87
N LEU A 198 11.55 16.01 -26.63
CA LEU A 198 10.12 15.78 -26.53
C LEU A 198 9.66 15.83 -25.07
N ARG A 199 8.42 16.26 -24.87
CA ARG A 199 7.70 16.19 -23.61
C ARG A 199 6.29 15.70 -23.91
N VAL A 200 5.74 14.84 -23.07
CA VAL A 200 4.38 14.30 -23.23
C VAL A 200 3.61 14.54 -21.96
N ARG A 201 2.31 14.82 -22.06
CA ARG A 201 1.41 14.94 -20.92
C ARG A 201 0.01 14.46 -21.27
N THR A 202 -0.74 14.11 -20.25
CA THR A 202 -2.11 13.59 -20.41
C THR A 202 -3.09 14.27 -19.47
N ASP A 203 -4.38 14.23 -19.81
CA ASP A 203 -5.49 14.73 -18.98
C ASP A 203 -6.75 13.91 -19.24
N MET A 204 -7.70 13.97 -18.31
CA MET A 204 -9.06 13.47 -18.51
C MET A 204 -9.93 14.42 -19.33
N PHE A 205 -9.53 15.69 -19.45
CA PHE A 205 -10.35 16.72 -20.05
C PHE A 205 -9.79 17.19 -21.40
N PRO A 206 -10.64 17.44 -22.40
CA PRO A 206 -10.22 17.79 -23.75
C PRO A 206 -9.39 19.09 -23.80
N THR A 207 -9.64 20.01 -22.85
CA THR A 207 -8.94 21.29 -22.72
C THR A 207 -7.50 21.17 -22.21
N MET A 208 -7.12 20.01 -21.65
CA MET A 208 -5.82 19.77 -21.02
C MET A 208 -5.48 20.78 -19.90
N THR A 209 -6.51 21.38 -19.28
CA THR A 209 -6.37 22.44 -18.27
C THR A 209 -5.76 21.96 -16.96
N HIS A 210 -5.76 20.65 -16.72
CA HIS A 210 -5.24 20.03 -15.52
C HIS A 210 -4.02 19.16 -15.76
N ALA A 211 -3.61 19.03 -17.03
CA ALA A 211 -2.37 18.38 -17.41
C ALA A 211 -1.18 19.08 -16.74
N LYS A 212 -0.14 18.30 -16.46
CA LYS A 212 1.11 18.82 -15.90
C LYS A 212 1.66 19.97 -16.76
N ASN A 213 2.20 21.00 -16.12
CA ASN A 213 2.84 22.10 -16.85
C ASN A 213 4.04 21.57 -17.63
N TRP A 214 4.28 22.11 -18.83
CA TRP A 214 5.38 21.66 -19.69
C TRP A 214 6.75 21.70 -19.00
N SER A 215 7.00 22.68 -18.13
CA SER A 215 8.23 22.81 -17.35
C SER A 215 8.48 21.61 -16.41
N ASP A 216 7.41 20.98 -15.95
CA ASP A 216 7.44 19.92 -14.92
C ASP A 216 7.28 18.52 -15.54
N CYS A 217 7.01 18.44 -16.85
CA CYS A 217 7.08 17.18 -17.60
C CYS A 217 8.54 16.73 -17.74
N PRO A 218 8.85 15.43 -17.62
CA PRO A 218 10.17 14.91 -17.93
C PRO A 218 10.59 15.23 -19.37
N ALA A 219 11.86 15.59 -19.56
CA ALA A 219 12.45 15.79 -20.88
C ALA A 219 12.86 14.45 -21.48
N ILE A 220 12.43 14.18 -22.71
CA ILE A 220 12.79 13.00 -23.49
C ILE A 220 13.78 13.44 -24.56
N GLU A 221 15.06 13.13 -24.36
CA GLU A 221 16.12 13.49 -25.29
C GLU A 221 16.04 12.68 -26.58
N SER A 222 16.21 13.35 -27.72
CA SER A 222 16.28 12.67 -29.03
C SER A 222 17.73 12.36 -29.41
N GLY A 223 17.94 11.17 -29.98
CA GLY A 223 19.10 10.83 -30.80
C GLY A 223 18.81 11.02 -32.29
N ASP A 224 19.86 11.10 -33.10
CA ASP A 224 19.74 11.17 -34.57
C ASP A 224 19.10 9.88 -35.13
N GLY A 225 18.14 10.03 -36.04
CA GLY A 225 17.37 8.91 -36.59
C GLY A 225 16.14 8.51 -35.74
N PRO A 226 15.76 7.21 -35.73
CA PRO A 226 14.57 6.73 -35.04
C PRO A 226 14.77 6.65 -33.52
N ASN A 227 13.74 7.03 -32.79
CA ASN A 227 13.70 7.09 -31.34
C ASN A 227 12.44 6.40 -30.80
N THR A 228 12.54 5.87 -29.59
CA THR A 228 11.41 5.24 -28.88
C THR A 228 11.51 5.52 -27.39
N GLN A 229 10.37 5.70 -26.72
CA GLN A 229 10.26 5.87 -25.27
C GLN A 229 8.96 5.22 -24.78
N ASP A 230 9.06 4.39 -23.74
CA ASP A 230 7.88 3.87 -23.03
C ASP A 230 7.23 5.00 -22.23
N LEU A 231 5.97 5.31 -22.51
CA LEU A 231 5.22 6.36 -21.83
C LEU A 231 4.69 5.95 -20.46
N SER A 232 4.66 4.65 -20.13
CA SER A 232 4.25 4.18 -18.80
C SER A 232 5.22 4.62 -17.70
N GLU A 233 6.46 4.93 -18.05
CA GLU A 233 7.51 5.39 -17.13
C GLU A 233 7.55 6.93 -16.98
N ILE A 234 6.71 7.67 -17.71
CA ILE A 234 6.76 9.13 -17.76
C ILE A 234 5.78 9.73 -16.76
N ALA A 235 6.30 10.39 -15.71
CA ALA A 235 5.52 10.96 -14.61
C ALA A 235 4.49 12.08 -14.97
N SER A 236 4.40 12.50 -16.23
CA SER A 236 3.37 13.41 -16.75
C SER A 236 2.29 12.70 -17.56
N VAL A 237 2.43 11.39 -17.75
CA VAL A 237 1.49 10.50 -18.41
C VAL A 237 0.82 9.65 -17.33
N SER A 238 -0.51 9.56 -17.39
CA SER A 238 -1.26 8.71 -16.48
C SER A 238 -2.02 7.65 -17.28
N PRO A 239 -2.01 6.38 -16.83
CA PRO A 239 -2.99 5.42 -17.30
C PRO A 239 -4.39 5.88 -16.87
N GLY A 240 -5.38 5.63 -17.72
CA GLY A 240 -6.77 6.06 -17.55
C GLY A 240 -7.08 7.46 -18.06
N HIS A 241 -6.11 8.27 -18.47
CA HIS A 241 -6.38 9.55 -19.11
C HIS A 241 -6.79 9.37 -20.58
N GLN A 242 -7.83 10.08 -21.01
CA GLN A 242 -8.35 10.00 -22.39
C GLN A 242 -7.58 10.90 -23.37
N TYR A 243 -7.06 12.03 -22.90
CA TYR A 243 -6.46 13.03 -23.77
C TYR A 243 -4.95 13.08 -23.60
N VAL A 244 -4.22 13.11 -24.73
CA VAL A 244 -2.76 13.21 -24.75
C VAL A 244 -2.29 14.40 -25.59
N GLN A 245 -1.16 14.98 -25.19
CA GLN A 245 -0.44 16.00 -25.94
C GLN A 245 1.06 15.75 -25.87
N TYR A 246 1.76 16.13 -26.94
CA TYR A 246 3.21 16.23 -26.93
C TYR A 246 3.66 17.65 -27.28
N ARG A 247 4.88 17.97 -26.84
CA ARG A 247 5.61 19.18 -27.18
C ARG A 247 6.99 18.79 -27.69
N ALA A 248 7.41 19.34 -28.81
CA ALA A 248 8.78 19.24 -29.28
C ALA A 248 9.48 20.58 -29.10
N GLU A 249 10.62 20.58 -28.41
CA GLU A 249 11.49 21.73 -28.19
C GLU A 249 12.74 21.56 -29.06
N LEU A 250 12.94 22.47 -30.00
CA LEU A 250 14.03 22.43 -30.96
C LEU A 250 15.05 23.51 -30.58
N SER A 251 16.35 23.18 -30.70
CA SER A 251 17.43 24.15 -30.47
C SER A 251 18.63 23.93 -31.39
N THR A 252 19.30 25.02 -31.75
CA THR A 252 20.57 25.01 -32.48
C THR A 252 21.56 26.01 -31.89
N TRP A 253 22.83 25.64 -31.84
CA TRP A 253 23.94 26.53 -31.49
C TRP A 253 24.76 26.96 -32.72
N ASP A 254 24.50 26.36 -33.89
CA ASP A 254 25.12 26.69 -35.17
C ASP A 254 24.09 27.33 -36.11
N PRO A 255 24.32 28.57 -36.62
CA PRO A 255 23.40 29.23 -37.55
C PRO A 255 23.11 28.44 -38.82
N ASP A 256 24.04 27.59 -39.26
CA ASP A 256 23.98 26.93 -40.56
C ASP A 256 23.31 25.55 -40.46
N LEU A 257 22.96 25.11 -39.25
CA LEU A 257 22.41 23.79 -38.97
C LEU A 257 21.05 23.91 -38.28
N THR A 258 20.10 23.10 -38.74
CA THR A 258 18.74 23.07 -38.20
C THR A 258 18.34 21.63 -37.88
N PRO A 259 17.91 21.35 -36.64
CA PRO A 259 17.34 20.04 -36.32
C PRO A 259 16.01 19.86 -37.04
N THR A 260 15.72 18.64 -37.46
CA THR A 260 14.46 18.29 -38.14
C THR A 260 13.73 17.20 -37.38
N LEU A 261 12.43 17.40 -37.15
CA LEU A 261 11.50 16.37 -36.68
C LEU A 261 10.62 15.93 -37.85
N PHE A 262 10.55 14.63 -38.11
CA PHE A 262 9.80 14.08 -39.24
C PHE A 262 8.41 13.60 -38.83
N THR A 263 8.32 12.74 -37.81
CA THR A 263 7.07 12.09 -37.41
C THR A 263 7.04 11.94 -35.90
N VAL A 264 5.84 11.97 -35.33
CA VAL A 264 5.59 11.60 -33.93
C VAL A 264 4.40 10.66 -33.89
N SER A 265 4.58 9.50 -33.26
CA SER A 265 3.57 8.46 -33.12
C SER A 265 3.43 8.05 -31.66
N ILE A 266 2.20 7.93 -31.17
CA ILE A 266 1.89 7.45 -29.82
C ILE A 266 0.98 6.24 -29.95
N ALA A 267 1.47 5.08 -29.54
CA ALA A 267 0.68 3.87 -29.40
C ALA A 267 -0.14 3.92 -28.10
N TYR A 268 -1.39 3.46 -28.16
CA TYR A 268 -2.27 3.38 -27.00
C TYR A 268 -3.28 2.24 -27.13
N SER A 269 -3.75 1.77 -25.99
CA SER A 269 -4.78 0.75 -25.89
C SER A 269 -5.83 1.10 -24.84
N SER A 270 -7.01 0.51 -24.95
CA SER A 270 -8.09 0.64 -23.98
C SER A 270 -8.54 -0.76 -23.55
N PRO A 271 -8.02 -1.29 -22.43
CA PRO A 271 -8.32 -2.65 -21.99
C PRO A 271 -9.80 -2.83 -21.65
N ALA A 272 -10.43 -3.89 -22.17
CA ALA A 272 -11.87 -4.15 -21.95
C ALA A 272 -12.25 -4.22 -20.46
N ASP A 273 -11.38 -4.81 -19.64
CA ASP A 273 -11.59 -4.96 -18.19
C ASP A 273 -11.33 -3.66 -17.39
N GLY A 274 -10.98 -2.56 -18.06
CA GLY A 274 -10.62 -1.28 -17.45
C GLY A 274 -9.15 -1.17 -17.06
N VAL A 275 -8.79 -0.02 -16.49
CA VAL A 275 -7.40 0.31 -16.13
C VAL A 275 -7.17 0.11 -14.65
N VAL A 276 -6.20 -0.74 -14.31
CA VAL A 276 -5.70 -0.91 -12.94
C VAL A 276 -4.52 0.04 -12.75
N LEU A 277 -4.64 0.95 -11.78
CA LEU A 277 -3.58 1.91 -11.45
C LEU A 277 -2.52 1.26 -10.56
N ALA A 278 -2.96 0.49 -9.55
CA ALA A 278 -2.03 -0.18 -8.64
C ALA A 278 -2.64 -1.41 -7.97
N ARG A 279 -1.75 -2.32 -7.56
CA ARG A 279 -2.06 -3.50 -6.75
C ARG A 279 -1.06 -3.66 -5.62
N SER A 280 -1.55 -4.10 -4.47
CA SER A 280 -0.73 -4.51 -3.34
C SER A 280 -1.35 -5.71 -2.63
N SER A 281 -0.51 -6.47 -1.95
CA SER A 281 -0.90 -7.67 -1.25
C SER A 281 0.00 -7.92 -0.04
N GLY A 282 -0.43 -8.83 0.80
CA GLY A 282 0.34 -9.33 1.91
C GLY A 282 -0.26 -9.00 3.27
N ALA A 283 -0.18 -9.97 4.17
CA ALA A 283 -0.69 -9.86 5.51
C ALA A 283 0.26 -10.51 6.53
N ILE A 284 0.39 -9.87 7.68
CA ILE A 284 1.04 -10.43 8.87
C ILE A 284 -0.06 -10.66 9.89
N SER A 285 -0.14 -11.86 10.44
CA SER A 285 -1.20 -12.21 11.39
C SER A 285 -0.65 -12.87 12.65
N PHE A 286 -1.27 -12.55 13.77
CA PHE A 286 -1.01 -13.16 15.08
C PHE A 286 -2.29 -13.84 15.58
N THR A 287 -2.19 -15.10 15.96
CA THR A 287 -3.29 -15.86 16.59
C THR A 287 -2.92 -16.12 18.04
N SER A 288 -3.75 -15.69 18.99
CA SER A 288 -3.54 -16.01 20.39
C SER A 288 -4.02 -17.43 20.73
N THR A 289 -3.43 -18.01 21.78
CA THR A 289 -3.90 -19.23 22.44
C THR A 289 -3.98 -18.95 23.94
N TYR A 290 -5.18 -18.64 24.42
CA TYR A 290 -5.45 -18.24 25.81
C TYR A 290 -6.33 -19.28 26.52
N PHE A 291 -6.14 -19.44 27.83
CA PHE A 291 -6.93 -20.36 28.64
C PHE A 291 -8.20 -19.69 29.18
N TYR A 292 -8.14 -18.42 29.57
CA TYR A 292 -9.24 -17.72 30.25
C TYR A 292 -9.85 -16.60 29.41
N LEU A 293 -9.08 -16.00 28.50
CA LEU A 293 -9.59 -15.06 27.51
C LEU A 293 -10.00 -15.77 26.20
N PRO A 294 -10.99 -15.24 25.47
CA PRO A 294 -11.27 -15.69 24.12
C PRO A 294 -10.05 -15.45 23.23
N ASP A 295 -9.72 -16.45 22.42
CA ASP A 295 -8.69 -16.29 21.40
C ASP A 295 -9.07 -15.15 20.45
N HIS A 296 -8.06 -14.39 20.07
CA HIS A 296 -8.17 -13.31 19.11
C HIS A 296 -7.12 -13.45 18.02
N LEU A 297 -7.46 -12.85 16.89
CA LEU A 297 -6.62 -12.75 15.71
C LEU A 297 -6.34 -11.28 15.45
N LEU A 298 -5.07 -10.92 15.37
CA LEU A 298 -4.60 -9.60 14.94
C LEU A 298 -3.99 -9.71 13.57
N ILE A 299 -4.32 -8.77 12.69
CA ILE A 299 -3.89 -8.80 11.29
C ILE A 299 -3.48 -7.42 10.88
N TYR A 300 -2.27 -7.31 10.33
CA TYR A 300 -1.88 -6.18 9.52
C TYR A 300 -2.11 -6.53 8.04
N GLY A 301 -2.79 -5.65 7.31
CA GLY A 301 -2.97 -5.76 5.86
C GLY A 301 -3.19 -4.38 5.25
N ASN A 302 -2.37 -4.02 4.26
CA ASN A 302 -2.49 -2.78 3.49
C ASN A 302 -2.77 -1.51 4.32
N GLY A 303 -1.97 -1.27 5.36
CA GLY A 303 -2.07 -0.08 6.19
C GLY A 303 -3.23 -0.09 7.20
N ALA A 304 -3.93 -1.21 7.36
CA ALA A 304 -4.92 -1.41 8.41
C ALA A 304 -4.45 -2.49 9.40
N VAL A 305 -4.78 -2.30 10.68
CA VAL A 305 -4.71 -3.36 11.69
C VAL A 305 -6.13 -3.78 12.02
N ILE A 306 -6.41 -5.08 12.03
CA ILE A 306 -7.73 -5.65 12.31
C ILE A 306 -7.60 -6.58 13.50
N LYS A 307 -8.50 -6.43 14.47
CA LYS A 307 -8.72 -7.38 15.55
C LYS A 307 -10.00 -8.16 15.28
N SER A 308 -9.91 -9.49 15.31
CA SER A 308 -11.02 -10.41 15.11
C SER A 308 -11.15 -11.35 16.31
N GLN A 309 -12.37 -11.48 16.83
CA GLN A 309 -12.75 -12.35 17.94
C GLN A 309 -14.08 -13.03 17.64
N ARG A 310 -14.53 -13.95 18.52
CA ARG A 310 -15.83 -14.63 18.36
C ARG A 310 -17.01 -13.67 18.20
N GLU A 311 -16.94 -12.49 18.81
CA GLU A 311 -18.01 -11.48 18.83
C GLU A 311 -18.02 -10.57 17.60
N GLY A 312 -16.98 -10.62 16.76
CA GLY A 312 -16.87 -9.81 15.55
C GLY A 312 -15.45 -9.36 15.26
N ASN A 313 -15.32 -8.48 14.26
CA ASN A 313 -14.06 -7.88 13.85
C ASN A 313 -14.18 -6.37 13.73
N PHE A 314 -13.09 -5.68 14.04
CA PHE A 314 -13.00 -4.23 13.98
C PHE A 314 -11.56 -3.78 13.69
N THR A 315 -11.42 -2.58 13.15
CA THR A 315 -10.13 -1.99 12.81
C THR A 315 -9.54 -1.25 14.00
N LEU A 316 -8.23 -1.36 14.16
CA LEU A 316 -7.42 -0.65 15.14
C LEU A 316 -6.63 0.46 14.42
N GLY A 317 -6.91 1.72 14.77
CA GLY A 317 -6.19 2.87 14.21
C GLY A 317 -6.69 3.35 12.84
N ASN A 318 -5.84 4.12 12.16
CA ASN A 318 -6.15 4.77 10.89
C ASN A 318 -5.74 3.89 9.70
N PHE A 319 -6.36 4.14 8.55
CA PHE A 319 -6.02 3.51 7.27
C PHE A 319 -4.92 4.30 6.56
N SER A 320 -4.19 3.64 5.65
CA SER A 320 -3.32 4.32 4.69
C SER A 320 -4.07 5.03 3.55
N ILE A 321 -5.41 4.95 3.57
CA ILE A 321 -6.31 5.65 2.67
C ILE A 321 -6.89 6.83 3.43
N SER A 322 -6.67 8.03 2.90
CA SER A 322 -7.29 9.24 3.40
C SER A 322 -7.98 9.99 2.28
N ALA A 323 -9.06 10.68 2.63
CA ALA A 323 -9.77 11.56 1.72
C ALA A 323 -9.93 12.92 2.40
N ALA A 324 -10.01 13.96 1.59
CA ALA A 324 -10.36 15.30 2.02
C ALA A 324 -11.27 15.93 0.98
N LYS A 325 -12.29 16.65 1.42
CA LYS A 325 -13.18 17.41 0.54
C LYS A 325 -12.97 18.90 0.79
N THR A 326 -12.49 19.60 -0.23
CA THR A 326 -12.21 21.05 -0.17
C THR A 326 -12.85 21.72 -1.38
N GLU A 327 -13.74 22.70 -1.13
CA GLU A 327 -14.33 23.58 -2.16
C GLU A 327 -14.73 22.87 -3.47
N GLY A 328 -15.51 21.78 -3.36
CA GLY A 328 -16.05 21.05 -4.52
C GLY A 328 -15.10 20.03 -5.16
N THR A 329 -13.84 19.95 -4.73
CA THR A 329 -12.90 18.90 -5.15
C THR A 329 -12.74 17.84 -4.06
N THR A 330 -12.78 16.56 -4.46
CA THR A 330 -12.43 15.44 -3.60
C THR A 330 -10.97 15.06 -3.86
N GLU A 331 -10.15 15.16 -2.82
CA GLU A 331 -8.76 14.69 -2.84
C GLU A 331 -8.70 13.33 -2.14
N ILE A 332 -8.07 12.37 -2.81
CA ILE A 332 -7.86 11.02 -2.30
C ILE A 332 -6.36 10.76 -2.30
N ARG A 333 -5.83 10.39 -1.12
CA ARG A 333 -4.45 9.98 -0.94
C ARG A 333 -4.44 8.52 -0.53
N VAL A 334 -3.77 7.69 -1.33
CA VAL A 334 -3.66 6.25 -1.09
C VAL A 334 -2.18 5.88 -1.11
N SER A 335 -1.71 5.36 0.02
CA SER A 335 -0.41 4.71 0.10
C SER A 335 -0.60 3.21 0.21
N LEU A 336 -0.14 2.47 -0.79
CA LEU A 336 -0.24 1.01 -0.85
C LEU A 336 1.05 0.37 -0.35
N TYR A 337 0.93 -0.69 0.44
CA TYR A 337 2.06 -1.45 0.97
C TYR A 337 2.00 -2.88 0.48
N ASP A 338 2.91 -3.23 -0.42
CA ASP A 338 3.01 -4.58 -1.00
C ASP A 338 4.06 -5.37 -0.23
N LEU A 339 3.61 -6.31 0.60
CA LEU A 339 4.49 -7.09 1.46
C LEU A 339 5.00 -8.33 0.72
N THR A 340 6.31 -8.38 0.49
CA THR A 340 7.00 -9.48 -0.18
C THR A 340 7.79 -10.32 0.82
N GLY A 341 8.22 -11.52 0.42
CA GLY A 341 9.06 -12.39 1.24
C GLY A 341 8.57 -13.84 1.29
N PRO A 342 9.36 -14.73 1.91
CA PRO A 342 8.98 -16.14 2.04
C PRO A 342 7.76 -16.28 2.97
N PRO A 343 6.70 -17.01 2.56
CA PRO A 343 5.55 -17.22 3.43
C PRO A 343 5.96 -17.96 4.70
N VAL A 344 5.39 -17.55 5.82
CA VAL A 344 5.63 -18.15 7.12
C VAL A 344 4.31 -18.72 7.64
N PRO A 345 4.12 -20.04 7.61
CA PRO A 345 2.91 -20.66 8.14
C PRO A 345 2.87 -20.57 9.68
N PRO A 346 1.66 -20.60 10.28
CA PRO A 346 1.46 -20.37 11.70
C PRO A 346 2.11 -21.44 12.61
N ASP A 347 2.43 -22.62 12.07
CA ASP A 347 3.06 -23.73 12.79
C ASP A 347 4.59 -23.57 12.94
N ARG A 348 5.24 -22.74 12.11
CA ARG A 348 6.70 -22.62 12.08
C ARG A 348 7.31 -21.68 13.12
N VAL A 349 6.53 -20.76 13.67
CA VAL A 349 7.02 -19.75 14.64
C VAL A 349 6.40 -19.95 16.02
N SER A 350 6.00 -21.19 16.35
CA SER A 350 5.38 -21.48 17.64
C SER A 350 6.12 -22.56 18.42
N ARG A 351 6.91 -22.09 19.40
CA ARG A 351 7.17 -22.63 20.76
C ARG A 351 8.54 -22.15 21.26
N GLY A 352 8.52 -21.00 21.95
CA GLY A 352 9.70 -20.25 22.42
C GLY A 352 10.03 -19.10 21.47
N PRO A 353 10.84 -18.08 21.82
CA PRO A 353 11.01 -17.37 23.10
C PRO A 353 9.85 -16.37 23.35
N SER A 354 9.96 -15.48 24.35
CA SER A 354 8.91 -14.51 24.73
C SER A 354 8.56 -13.46 23.66
N THR A 355 9.37 -13.32 22.60
CA THR A 355 9.25 -12.27 21.57
C THR A 355 9.74 -12.77 20.22
N THR A 356 9.04 -12.46 19.14
CA THR A 356 9.47 -12.70 17.75
C THR A 356 9.78 -11.37 17.07
N ILE A 357 10.83 -11.33 16.23
CA ILE A 357 11.22 -10.11 15.54
C ILE A 357 10.75 -10.15 14.09
N ILE A 358 9.95 -9.16 13.70
CA ILE A 358 9.63 -8.89 12.30
C ILE A 358 10.64 -7.87 11.79
N LYS A 359 11.51 -8.28 10.88
CA LYS A 359 12.38 -7.38 10.13
C LYS A 359 11.68 -6.98 8.83
N ILE A 360 11.61 -5.68 8.58
CA ILE A 360 11.00 -5.11 7.38
C ILE A 360 12.05 -4.27 6.64
N TYR A 361 12.08 -4.40 5.31
CA TYR A 361 13.03 -3.72 4.44
C TYR A 361 12.27 -3.06 3.29
N ARG A 362 12.57 -1.80 2.99
CA ARG A 362 12.06 -1.16 1.78
C ARG A 362 12.86 -1.64 0.58
N GLU A 363 12.21 -2.39 -0.31
CA GLU A 363 12.80 -2.82 -1.58
C GLU A 363 12.64 -1.74 -2.65
N ASP A 364 11.46 -1.15 -2.73
CA ASP A 364 11.12 -0.23 -3.81
C ASP A 364 10.06 0.78 -3.40
N TYR A 365 9.98 1.88 -4.16
CA TYR A 365 8.95 2.90 -4.05
C TYR A 365 8.64 3.49 -5.41
N GLU A 366 7.35 3.62 -5.68
CA GLU A 366 6.83 4.13 -6.92
C GLU A 366 5.78 5.21 -6.62
N LEU A 367 5.96 6.40 -7.21
CA LEU A 367 4.94 7.44 -7.23
C LEU A 367 4.13 7.27 -8.51
N ILE A 368 2.92 6.74 -8.39
CA ILE A 368 2.08 6.34 -9.52
C ILE A 368 1.21 7.51 -9.99
N ALA A 369 0.71 8.33 -9.07
CA ALA A 369 -0.08 9.51 -9.39
C ALA A 369 0.26 10.71 -8.50
N ASP A 370 0.54 11.86 -9.11
CA ASP A 370 0.89 13.09 -8.39
C ASP A 370 0.50 14.40 -9.09
N PRO A 371 -0.48 15.13 -8.53
CA PRO A 371 -1.87 14.72 -8.44
C PRO A 371 -2.50 14.60 -9.83
N PHE A 372 -2.88 13.38 -10.22
CA PHE A 372 -3.71 13.17 -11.42
C PHE A 372 -5.20 13.34 -11.10
N ARG A 373 -6.01 13.61 -12.12
CA ARG A 373 -7.44 13.87 -11.97
C ARG A 373 -8.26 12.82 -12.68
N TYR A 374 -9.19 12.20 -11.97
CA TYR A 374 -10.07 11.16 -12.53
C TYR A 374 -11.53 11.50 -12.25
N PRO A 375 -12.47 11.16 -13.16
CA PRO A 375 -13.89 11.35 -12.91
C PRO A 375 -14.39 10.44 -11.77
N SER A 376 -13.89 9.21 -11.73
CA SER A 376 -14.25 8.23 -10.72
C SER A 376 -13.15 7.18 -10.55
N LEU A 377 -13.06 6.64 -9.34
CA LEU A 377 -12.08 5.62 -8.97
C LEU A 377 -12.78 4.49 -8.22
N THR A 378 -12.31 3.26 -8.42
CA THR A 378 -12.77 2.09 -7.68
C THR A 378 -11.61 1.52 -6.87
N LEU A 379 -11.77 1.46 -5.56
CA LEU A 379 -10.90 0.72 -4.65
C LEU A 379 -11.58 -0.61 -4.32
N ASN A 380 -10.92 -1.73 -4.64
CA ASN A 380 -11.38 -3.07 -4.30
C ASN A 380 -10.41 -3.72 -3.31
N ILE A 381 -10.94 -4.20 -2.20
CA ILE A 381 -10.19 -4.86 -1.13
C ILE A 381 -10.69 -6.29 -1.01
N THR A 382 -9.84 -7.26 -1.33
CA THR A 382 -10.12 -8.69 -1.17
C THR A 382 -9.59 -9.16 0.19
N THR A 383 -10.50 -9.51 1.09
CA THR A 383 -10.23 -9.71 2.52
C THR A 383 -11.25 -10.66 3.13
N ASN A 384 -10.83 -11.43 4.13
CA ASN A 384 -11.78 -12.22 4.95
C ASN A 384 -12.47 -11.35 6.02
N TYR A 385 -12.04 -10.10 6.21
CA TYR A 385 -12.50 -9.19 7.28
C TYR A 385 -13.34 -8.05 6.72
N THR A 386 -14.26 -8.40 5.81
CA THR A 386 -15.02 -7.42 5.02
C THR A 386 -15.85 -6.46 5.89
N GLN A 387 -16.39 -6.94 7.02
CA GLN A 387 -17.16 -6.11 7.95
C GLN A 387 -16.29 -5.04 8.65
N ALA A 388 -15.07 -5.40 9.08
CA ALA A 388 -14.13 -4.48 9.70
C ALA A 388 -13.70 -3.39 8.71
N TRP A 389 -13.28 -3.80 7.50
CA TRP A 389 -12.92 -2.87 6.42
C TRP A 389 -14.06 -1.94 6.04
N GLN A 390 -15.28 -2.46 5.83
CA GLN A 390 -16.46 -1.64 5.53
C GLN A 390 -16.72 -0.59 6.61
N SER A 391 -16.73 -1.02 7.88
CA SER A 391 -17.07 -0.12 8.99
C SER A 391 -16.00 0.93 9.19
N GLY A 392 -14.73 0.54 9.13
CA GLY A 392 -13.60 1.44 9.28
C GLY A 392 -13.48 2.44 8.13
N LEU A 393 -13.58 2.01 6.87
CA LEU A 393 -13.58 2.93 5.73
C LEU A 393 -14.76 3.88 5.75
N LYS A 394 -15.96 3.40 6.08
CA LYS A 394 -17.14 4.27 6.23
C LYS A 394 -16.89 5.36 7.27
N ASN A 395 -16.34 4.99 8.43
CA ASN A 395 -16.04 5.95 9.50
C ASN A 395 -14.96 6.94 9.08
N ALA A 396 -13.89 6.48 8.41
CA ALA A 396 -12.81 7.33 7.94
C ALA A 396 -13.30 8.35 6.88
N LEU A 397 -14.03 7.88 5.86
CA LEU A 397 -14.52 8.75 4.78
C LEU A 397 -15.57 9.76 5.27
N THR A 398 -16.49 9.34 6.15
CA THR A 398 -17.47 10.28 6.73
C THR A 398 -16.84 11.30 7.66
N SER A 399 -15.82 10.91 8.43
CA SER A 399 -15.06 11.85 9.28
C SER A 399 -14.27 12.86 8.45
N SER A 400 -13.89 12.50 7.23
CA SER A 400 -13.28 13.39 6.22
C SER A 400 -14.27 14.30 5.50
N GLY A 401 -15.56 14.26 5.86
CA GLY A 401 -16.60 15.11 5.26
C GLY A 401 -17.19 14.58 3.95
N LEU A 402 -16.87 13.35 3.53
CA LEU A 402 -17.49 12.73 2.36
C LEU A 402 -18.87 12.17 2.71
N VAL A 403 -19.82 12.33 1.79
CA VAL A 403 -21.23 11.93 1.97
C VAL A 403 -21.50 10.60 1.24
N PRO A 404 -21.94 9.55 1.96
CA PRO A 404 -22.32 8.28 1.33
C PRO A 404 -23.45 8.46 0.31
N GLY A 405 -23.36 7.79 -0.84
CA GLY A 405 -24.32 7.86 -1.95
C GLY A 405 -24.15 9.08 -2.87
N SER A 406 -23.43 10.12 -2.43
CA SER A 406 -23.08 11.29 -3.25
C SER A 406 -21.62 11.22 -3.69
N ASP A 407 -20.70 11.26 -2.72
CA ASP A 407 -19.25 11.30 -2.96
C ASP A 407 -18.65 9.89 -3.10
N TYR A 408 -19.25 8.90 -2.47
CA TYR A 408 -18.81 7.52 -2.57
C TYR A 408 -19.93 6.50 -2.36
N GLU A 409 -19.78 5.33 -2.96
CA GLU A 409 -20.60 4.16 -2.69
C GLU A 409 -19.72 3.04 -2.15
N LEU A 410 -20.17 2.39 -1.07
CA LEU A 410 -19.45 1.29 -0.45
C LEU A 410 -20.31 0.04 -0.49
N THR A 411 -19.81 -0.99 -1.14
CA THR A 411 -20.47 -2.30 -1.25
C THR A 411 -19.59 -3.39 -0.64
N LYS A 412 -20.24 -4.38 -0.04
CA LYS A 412 -19.60 -5.51 0.63
C LYS A 412 -20.10 -6.81 0.02
N THR A 413 -19.20 -7.75 -0.22
CA THR A 413 -19.51 -9.14 -0.56
C THR A 413 -18.84 -10.10 0.44
N ASP A 414 -19.09 -11.40 0.29
CA ASP A 414 -18.38 -12.45 1.03
C ASP A 414 -16.96 -12.59 0.45
N GLY A 415 -16.04 -11.76 0.91
CA GLY A 415 -14.63 -11.79 0.51
C GLY A 415 -14.09 -10.51 -0.11
N SER A 416 -14.93 -9.50 -0.38
CA SER A 416 -14.45 -8.18 -0.79
C SER A 416 -15.24 -6.99 -0.26
N VAL A 417 -14.55 -5.85 -0.17
CA VAL A 417 -15.12 -4.52 0.04
C VAL A 417 -14.74 -3.66 -1.14
N ARG A 418 -15.74 -3.06 -1.80
CA ARG A 418 -15.56 -2.16 -2.92
C ARG A 418 -16.02 -0.76 -2.54
N VAL A 419 -15.17 0.23 -2.79
CA VAL A 419 -15.49 1.65 -2.66
C VAL A 419 -15.39 2.29 -4.04
N VAL A 420 -16.49 2.88 -4.50
CA VAL A 420 -16.51 3.69 -5.73
C VAL A 420 -16.56 5.14 -5.32
N PHE A 421 -15.49 5.88 -5.60
CA PHE A 421 -15.41 7.31 -5.40
C PHE A 421 -15.97 8.03 -6.62
N ARG A 422 -16.77 9.07 -6.39
CA ARG A 422 -17.39 9.90 -7.43
C ARG A 422 -16.87 11.33 -7.27
N GLY A 423 -16.18 11.83 -8.29
CA GLY A 423 -15.92 13.25 -8.40
C GLY A 423 -17.19 13.94 -8.89
N HIS A 424 -17.71 14.91 -8.15
CA HIS A 424 -18.76 15.79 -8.67
C HIS A 424 -18.26 16.62 -9.87
N ASP A 425 -16.96 16.93 -9.87
CA ASP A 425 -16.19 17.47 -11.00
C ASP A 425 -15.08 16.47 -11.36
N HIS A 426 -14.15 16.25 -10.41
CA HIS A 426 -13.10 15.25 -10.51
C HIS A 426 -12.55 14.89 -9.12
N ILE A 427 -11.80 13.81 -9.08
CA ILE A 427 -11.02 13.35 -7.94
C ILE A 427 -9.56 13.65 -8.20
N LYS A 428 -8.91 14.40 -7.30
CA LYS A 428 -7.45 14.52 -7.28
C LYS A 428 -6.88 13.30 -6.57
N LEU A 429 -6.13 12.48 -7.28
CA LEU A 429 -5.50 11.27 -6.74
C LEU A 429 -4.01 11.52 -6.53
N HIS A 430 -3.58 11.30 -5.28
CA HIS A 430 -2.19 10.99 -4.98
C HIS A 430 -2.10 9.49 -4.67
N LEU A 431 -1.26 8.78 -5.42
CA LEU A 431 -1.09 7.34 -5.29
C LEU A 431 0.39 7.01 -5.25
N ASP A 432 0.81 6.37 -4.17
CA ASP A 432 2.13 5.82 -4.01
C ASP A 432 2.05 4.34 -3.64
N LYS A 433 3.06 3.58 -4.07
CA LYS A 433 3.23 2.18 -3.73
C LYS A 433 4.61 1.98 -3.13
N THR A 434 4.67 1.32 -1.98
CA THR A 434 5.92 0.88 -1.35
C THR A 434 5.97 -0.64 -1.30
N THR A 435 7.04 -1.23 -1.84
CA THR A 435 7.31 -2.67 -1.74
C THR A 435 8.17 -2.94 -0.50
N VAL A 436 7.66 -3.76 0.41
CA VAL A 436 8.27 -4.03 1.72
C VAL A 436 8.56 -5.53 1.86
N GLN A 437 9.84 -5.90 1.90
CA GLN A 437 10.23 -7.26 2.21
C GLN A 437 10.10 -7.55 3.70
N VAL A 438 9.38 -8.62 4.04
CA VAL A 438 9.15 -9.10 5.39
C VAL A 438 10.02 -10.33 5.66
N ARG A 439 10.73 -10.32 6.79
CA ARG A 439 11.45 -11.49 7.33
C ARG A 439 11.11 -11.66 8.80
N ILE A 440 10.48 -12.80 9.13
CA ILE A 440 10.17 -13.15 10.51
C ILE A 440 11.31 -14.02 11.05
N THR A 441 11.90 -13.59 12.16
CA THR A 441 12.92 -14.35 12.90
C THR A 441 12.37 -14.68 14.29
N PRO A 442 12.33 -15.96 14.69
CA PRO A 442 11.86 -16.36 16.02
C PRO A 442 12.69 -15.76 17.15
#